data_AF-A0A9N9QQ07-F1
#
_entry.id   AF-A0A9N9QQ07-F1
#
_cell.length_a   1.000
_cell.length_b   1.000
_cell.length_c   1.000
_cell.angle_alpha   90.00
_cell.angle_beta   90.00
_cell.angle_gamma   90.00
#
_symmetry.space_group_name_H-M   'P 1'
#
loop_
_entity.id
_entity.type
_entity.pdbx_description
1 polymer ?
#
loop_
_entity_poly.entity_id
_entity_poly.type
_entity_poly.pdbx_seq_one_letter_code
_entity_poly.pdbx_strand_id
1 'polypeptide(L)'
;MSKLDTKQRNIEKNLQSQKESLYSVCYQVETIGARVAHMEGAQAERECSAELVERENRLKDVCARHAARVALLERHSAKLHDDMRRLARDLETKNAENIKLQSRLRSAMLNVEGGDKDLQASRDAWRRLRVEEALLRLRVAHAARAVAGLDDTAFTLDKQRLQLDAAMNERLVEISARRDMFSVQKRALFEDCGKLRCEIREREQRIEQLKKRYEIFIGSLGKDESGQQLSVTFFKIKFAAERAELRTRGAALDADIGRREKDVSALEATLRVVHAAHQHFMHHISPLAADTPEIEELNGLMKQYYELRDELKLQNSRIAELEQLVNDMSSRLTILSDKNKQLTARQVESESDLDSARERVARQESRLQNAHDVVNHNARRAKKLVEGVDDWRIFQMAIWVRDYAESATNALQSLSDVCAGSPEHRSRLGALLSSTDLQRHLSRHQRRLHAFIQRLISDAKQAAPYKEITIDAEDTVFSTSSESIHSGVSIASGYTRHLATFRRSLASKVQESALIDDIPEQARRSTVSLRVVTLGIEESARMIRPSITQSKKSLR
;
A
#
# COMPACT_ATOMS: atom_id res chain seq x y z
N MET A 1 40.07 -67.50 207.05
CA MET A 1 39.19 -67.89 205.91
C MET A 1 37.87 -67.15 206.05
N SER A 2 37.45 -66.33 205.09
CA SER A 2 36.05 -65.89 205.01
C SER A 2 35.53 -66.07 203.59
N LYS A 3 34.37 -66.74 203.47
CA LYS A 3 33.72 -67.18 202.22
C LYS A 3 33.14 -66.03 201.37
N LEU A 4 33.33 -64.76 201.77
CA LEU A 4 32.83 -63.59 201.04
C LEU A 4 33.73 -63.19 199.85
N ASP A 5 35.05 -63.22 200.00
CA ASP A 5 35.98 -62.76 198.95
C ASP A 5 35.92 -63.61 197.68
N THR A 6 35.56 -64.90 197.81
CA THR A 6 35.40 -65.80 196.67
C THR A 6 34.12 -65.55 195.86
N LYS A 7 33.04 -65.03 196.47
CA LYS A 7 31.81 -64.70 195.74
C LYS A 7 31.93 -63.38 194.99
N GLN A 8 32.60 -62.39 195.57
CA GLN A 8 32.80 -61.08 194.95
C GLN A 8 33.63 -61.18 193.66
N ARG A 9 34.71 -61.99 193.68
CA ARG A 9 35.52 -62.27 192.47
C ARG A 9 34.76 -62.96 191.34
N ASN A 10 33.77 -63.81 191.66
CA ASN A 10 32.97 -64.48 190.63
C ASN A 10 31.95 -63.54 189.97
N ILE A 11 31.38 -62.59 190.72
CA ILE A 11 30.46 -61.58 190.18
C ILE A 11 31.22 -60.61 189.26
N GLU A 12 32.42 -60.17 189.65
CA GLU A 12 33.28 -59.32 188.83
C GLU A 12 33.67 -60.01 187.51
N LYS A 13 34.00 -61.31 187.54
CA LYS A 13 34.26 -62.08 186.31
C LYS A 13 33.05 -62.17 185.39
N ASN A 14 31.85 -62.40 185.93
CA ASN A 14 30.64 -62.45 185.11
C ASN A 14 30.27 -61.10 184.51
N LEU A 15 30.45 -60.00 185.26
CA LEU A 15 30.22 -58.65 184.75
C LEU A 15 31.20 -58.31 183.62
N GLN A 16 32.45 -58.74 183.74
CA GLN A 16 33.46 -58.56 182.70
C GLN A 16 33.09 -59.33 181.42
N SER A 17 32.66 -60.59 181.55
CA SER A 17 32.17 -61.38 180.42
C SER A 17 30.95 -60.75 179.74
N GLN A 18 30.00 -60.21 180.51
CA GLN A 18 28.83 -59.53 179.95
C GLN A 18 29.20 -58.25 179.21
N LYS A 19 30.16 -57.46 179.73
CA LYS A 19 30.68 -56.26 179.05
C LYS A 19 31.36 -56.63 177.73
N GLU A 20 32.18 -57.68 177.71
CA GLU A 20 32.83 -58.18 176.49
C GLU A 20 31.80 -58.65 175.45
N SER A 21 30.74 -59.34 175.88
CA SER A 21 29.63 -59.74 175.01
C SER A 21 28.91 -58.52 174.41
N LEU A 22 28.64 -57.50 175.22
CA LEU A 22 27.92 -56.31 174.79
C LEU A 22 28.76 -55.47 173.81
N TYR A 23 30.07 -55.34 174.06
CA TYR A 23 31.01 -54.75 173.10
C TYR A 23 31.06 -55.54 171.78
N SER A 24 31.08 -56.86 171.85
CA SER A 24 31.03 -57.71 170.65
C SER A 24 29.75 -57.47 169.84
N VAL A 25 28.59 -57.36 170.49
CA VAL A 25 27.32 -57.11 169.80
C VAL A 25 27.27 -55.70 169.22
N CYS A 26 27.67 -54.67 169.98
CA CYS A 26 27.74 -53.30 169.48
C CYS A 26 28.67 -53.18 168.26
N TYR A 27 29.84 -53.82 168.31
CA TYR A 27 30.77 -53.85 167.18
C TYR A 27 30.14 -54.53 165.95
N GLN A 28 29.45 -55.65 166.14
CA GLN A 28 28.75 -56.31 165.03
C GLN A 28 27.64 -55.44 164.43
N VAL A 29 26.86 -54.73 165.25
CA VAL A 29 25.81 -53.81 164.77
C VAL A 29 26.40 -52.66 163.97
N GLU A 30 27.47 -52.02 164.45
CA GLU A 30 28.16 -50.96 163.69
C GLU A 30 28.77 -51.48 162.39
N THR A 31 29.37 -52.67 162.42
CA THR A 31 29.98 -53.27 161.23
C THR A 31 28.91 -53.59 160.18
N ILE A 32 27.76 -54.13 160.60
CA ILE A 32 26.63 -54.40 159.70
C ILE A 32 26.01 -53.09 159.21
N GLY A 33 25.84 -52.09 160.07
CA GLY A 33 25.31 -50.77 159.72
C GLY A 33 26.16 -50.04 158.67
N ALA A 34 27.49 -50.05 158.83
CA ALA A 34 28.42 -49.51 157.84
C ALA A 34 28.34 -50.27 156.50
N ARG A 35 28.16 -51.60 156.55
CA ARG A 35 28.02 -52.43 155.35
C ARG A 35 26.71 -52.18 154.62
N VAL A 36 25.60 -51.97 155.34
CA VAL A 36 24.30 -51.61 154.75
C VAL A 36 24.36 -50.23 154.12
N ALA A 37 24.89 -49.20 154.80
CA ALA A 37 25.04 -47.87 154.24
C ALA A 37 25.92 -47.85 152.98
N HIS A 38 27.00 -48.66 152.96
CA HIS A 38 27.82 -48.82 151.77
C HIS A 38 27.08 -49.56 150.64
N MET A 39 26.29 -50.60 150.95
CA MET A 39 25.50 -51.29 149.92
C MET A 39 24.38 -50.39 149.36
N GLU A 40 23.70 -49.63 150.21
CA GLU A 40 22.65 -48.67 149.79
C GLU A 40 23.24 -47.54 148.93
N GLY A 41 24.40 -46.98 149.32
CA GLY A 41 25.11 -46.00 148.50
C GLY A 41 25.62 -46.58 147.18
N ALA A 42 26.25 -47.75 147.20
CA ALA A 42 26.77 -48.40 146.00
C ALA A 42 25.66 -48.90 145.06
N GLN A 43 24.48 -49.24 145.58
CA GLN A 43 23.33 -49.65 144.79
C GLN A 43 22.63 -48.43 144.18
N ALA A 44 22.45 -47.34 144.96
CA ALA A 44 21.92 -46.07 144.44
C ALA A 44 22.81 -45.44 143.36
N GLU A 45 24.14 -45.49 143.49
CA GLU A 45 25.08 -44.99 142.47
C GLU A 45 25.06 -45.83 141.18
N ARG A 46 24.93 -47.15 141.27
CA ARG A 46 24.88 -48.04 140.10
C ARG A 46 23.58 -47.91 139.32
N GLU A 47 22.45 -47.87 140.01
CA GLU A 47 21.14 -47.69 139.37
C GLU A 47 21.02 -46.29 138.76
N CYS A 48 21.45 -45.24 139.47
CA CYS A 48 21.47 -43.87 138.96
C CYS A 48 22.42 -43.71 137.76
N SER A 49 23.63 -44.29 137.80
CA SER A 49 24.57 -44.22 136.67
C SER A 49 24.10 -45.00 135.45
N ALA A 50 23.49 -46.19 135.63
CA ALA A 50 22.91 -46.95 134.52
C ALA A 50 21.73 -46.22 133.87
N GLU A 51 20.81 -45.65 134.66
CA GLU A 51 19.69 -44.84 134.16
C GLU A 51 20.17 -43.59 133.42
N LEU A 52 21.20 -42.91 133.93
CA LEU A 52 21.77 -41.72 133.29
C LEU A 52 22.44 -42.07 131.96
N VAL A 53 23.17 -43.19 131.87
CA VAL A 53 23.78 -43.67 130.62
C VAL A 53 22.72 -44.07 129.60
N GLU A 54 21.63 -44.73 130.01
CA GLU A 54 20.51 -45.01 129.12
C GLU A 54 19.84 -43.72 128.62
N ARG A 55 19.61 -42.74 129.51
CA ARG A 55 19.07 -41.43 129.13
C ARG A 55 20.01 -40.70 128.16
N GLU A 56 21.32 -40.75 128.40
CA GLU A 56 22.34 -40.17 127.53
C GLU A 56 22.33 -40.83 126.15
N ASN A 57 22.26 -42.16 126.08
CA ASN A 57 22.18 -42.90 124.82
C ASN A 57 20.90 -42.58 124.05
N ARG A 58 19.74 -42.51 124.74
CA ARG A 58 18.47 -42.08 124.12
C ARG A 58 18.56 -40.67 123.57
N LEU A 59 19.17 -39.74 124.31
CA LEU A 59 19.38 -38.37 123.84
C LEU A 59 20.33 -38.32 122.64
N LYS A 60 21.41 -39.11 122.62
CA LYS A 60 22.31 -39.24 121.48
C LYS A 60 21.59 -39.76 120.23
N ASP A 61 20.75 -40.78 120.37
CA ASP A 61 19.95 -41.31 119.26
C ASP A 61 18.96 -40.28 118.72
N VAL A 62 18.28 -39.54 119.61
CA VAL A 62 17.36 -38.46 119.24
C VAL A 62 18.11 -37.33 118.54
N CYS A 63 19.27 -36.92 119.06
CA CYS A 63 20.15 -35.95 118.42
C CYS A 63 20.63 -36.41 117.04
N ALA A 64 21.02 -37.67 116.88
CA ALA A 64 21.44 -38.24 115.59
C ALA A 64 20.30 -38.26 114.57
N ARG A 65 19.08 -38.64 114.98
CA ARG A 65 17.88 -38.59 114.13
C ARG A 65 17.53 -37.16 113.72
N HIS A 66 17.61 -36.21 114.65
CA HIS A 66 17.37 -34.79 114.34
C HIS A 66 18.45 -34.23 113.41
N ALA A 67 19.72 -34.57 113.61
CA ALA A 67 20.81 -34.18 112.72
C ALA A 67 20.61 -34.73 111.30
N ALA A 68 20.21 -36.01 111.17
CA ALA A 68 19.90 -36.61 109.87
C ALA A 68 18.70 -35.93 109.18
N ARG A 69 17.65 -35.57 109.95
CA ARG A 69 16.49 -34.82 109.42
C ARG A 69 16.88 -33.43 108.95
N VAL A 70 17.71 -32.71 109.71
CA VAL A 70 18.22 -31.39 109.34
C VAL A 70 19.04 -31.49 108.05
N ALA A 71 19.99 -32.44 107.98
CA ALA A 71 20.79 -32.65 106.78
C ALA A 71 19.94 -32.99 105.53
N LEU A 72 18.84 -33.75 105.70
CA LEU A 72 17.90 -34.01 104.61
C LEU A 72 17.16 -32.74 104.18
N LEU A 73 16.64 -31.96 105.14
CA LEU A 73 15.93 -30.70 104.86
C LEU A 73 16.85 -29.66 104.22
N GLU A 74 18.10 -29.56 104.64
CA GLU A 74 19.12 -28.69 104.02
C GLU A 74 19.37 -29.08 102.56
N ARG A 75 19.50 -30.38 102.25
CA ARG A 75 19.62 -30.86 100.86
C ARG A 75 18.38 -30.54 100.04
N HIS A 76 17.20 -30.69 100.61
CA HIS A 76 15.94 -30.38 99.93
C HIS A 76 15.79 -28.87 99.69
N SER A 77 16.14 -28.04 100.68
CA SER A 77 16.16 -26.58 100.55
C SER A 77 17.16 -26.12 99.50
N ALA A 78 18.36 -26.70 99.47
CA ALA A 78 19.37 -26.42 98.45
C ALA A 78 18.86 -26.76 97.04
N LYS A 79 18.24 -27.93 96.85
CA LYS A 79 17.62 -28.32 95.58
C LYS A 79 16.51 -27.36 95.16
N LEU A 80 15.62 -27.00 96.08
CA LEU A 80 14.54 -26.04 95.80
C LEU A 80 15.10 -24.66 95.41
N HIS A 81 16.17 -24.19 96.07
CA HIS A 81 16.84 -22.95 95.68
C HIS A 81 17.48 -23.05 94.28
N ASP A 82 18.08 -24.18 93.94
CA ASP A 82 18.62 -24.41 92.60
C ASP A 82 17.52 -24.43 91.53
N ASP A 83 16.42 -25.13 91.81
CA ASP A 83 15.24 -25.18 90.93
C ASP A 83 14.59 -23.81 90.77
N MET A 84 14.44 -23.03 91.86
CA MET A 84 13.95 -21.65 91.79
C MET A 84 14.86 -20.78 90.93
N ARG A 85 16.19 -20.89 91.08
CA ARG A 85 17.15 -20.13 90.26
C ARG A 85 17.09 -20.55 88.80
N ARG A 86 16.91 -21.84 88.51
CA ARG A 86 16.73 -22.34 87.14
C ARG A 86 15.44 -21.80 86.52
N LEU A 87 14.31 -21.94 87.21
CA LEU A 87 13.01 -21.45 86.74
C LEU A 87 13.00 -19.93 86.53
N ALA A 88 13.67 -19.17 87.40
CA ALA A 88 13.81 -17.72 87.22
C ALA A 88 14.54 -17.38 85.91
N ARG A 89 15.67 -18.05 85.62
CA ARG A 89 16.39 -17.87 84.34
C ARG A 89 15.55 -18.31 83.14
N ASP A 90 14.87 -19.45 83.23
CA ASP A 90 13.99 -19.93 82.17
C ASP A 90 12.87 -18.92 81.91
N LEU A 91 12.27 -18.33 82.95
CA LEU A 91 11.26 -17.27 82.84
C LEU A 91 11.83 -16.02 82.17
N GLU A 92 13.02 -15.57 82.56
CA GLU A 92 13.70 -14.43 81.93
C GLU A 92 13.95 -14.66 80.44
N THR A 93 14.44 -15.85 80.05
CA THR A 93 14.64 -16.19 78.64
C THR A 93 13.34 -16.22 77.85
N LYS A 94 12.27 -16.80 78.41
CA LYS A 94 10.94 -16.84 77.78
C LYS A 94 10.31 -15.46 77.67
N ASN A 95 10.50 -14.59 78.65
CA ASN A 95 10.06 -13.20 78.58
C ASN A 95 10.81 -12.44 77.48
N ALA A 96 12.13 -12.62 77.36
CA ALA A 96 12.90 -12.02 76.28
C ALA A 96 12.45 -12.51 74.89
N GLU A 97 12.15 -13.81 74.75
CA GLU A 97 11.56 -14.37 73.53
C GLU A 97 10.18 -13.78 73.22
N ASN A 98 9.31 -13.64 74.23
CA ASN A 98 7.97 -13.07 74.07
C ASN A 98 8.05 -11.61 73.58
N ILE A 99 8.90 -10.78 74.18
CA ILE A 99 9.12 -9.39 73.74
C ILE A 99 9.59 -9.35 72.27
N LYS A 100 10.51 -10.25 71.86
CA LYS A 100 10.95 -10.36 70.46
C LYS A 100 9.83 -10.80 69.51
N LEU A 101 8.98 -11.73 69.93
CA LEU A 101 7.84 -12.16 69.12
C LEU A 101 6.77 -11.07 69.01
N GLN A 102 6.51 -10.31 70.08
CA GLN A 102 5.60 -9.17 70.05
C GLN A 102 6.11 -8.06 69.13
N SER A 103 7.41 -7.74 69.15
CA SER A 103 7.95 -6.74 68.25
C SER A 103 7.85 -7.19 66.78
N ARG A 104 8.18 -8.46 66.49
CA ARG A 104 8.01 -9.06 65.15
C ARG A 104 6.56 -9.04 64.69
N LEU A 105 5.60 -9.34 65.58
CA LEU A 105 4.18 -9.30 65.27
C LEU A 105 3.75 -7.87 64.90
N ARG A 106 4.14 -6.87 65.69
CA ARG A 106 3.83 -5.45 65.40
C ARG A 106 4.40 -5.01 64.05
N SER A 107 5.66 -5.37 63.75
CA SER A 107 6.26 -5.08 62.45
C SER A 107 5.54 -5.78 61.30
N ALA A 108 5.13 -7.03 61.47
CA ALA A 108 4.37 -7.77 60.47
C ALA A 108 2.98 -7.13 60.23
N MET A 109 2.28 -6.71 61.29
CA MET A 109 1.00 -6.00 61.18
C MET A 109 1.15 -4.69 60.40
N LEU A 110 2.17 -3.89 60.70
CA LEU A 110 2.44 -2.65 59.96
C LEU A 110 2.70 -2.91 58.48
N ASN A 111 3.45 -3.97 58.15
CA ASN A 111 3.69 -4.35 56.76
C ASN A 111 2.41 -4.77 56.04
N VAL A 112 1.52 -5.49 56.70
CA VAL A 112 0.21 -5.87 56.15
C VAL A 112 -0.65 -4.62 55.90
N GLU A 113 -0.73 -3.72 56.88
CA GLU A 113 -1.48 -2.46 56.73
C GLU A 113 -0.90 -1.57 55.62
N GLY A 114 0.43 -1.53 55.47
CA GLY A 114 1.10 -0.86 54.36
C GLY A 114 0.74 -1.47 53.02
N GLY A 115 0.83 -2.81 52.91
CA GLY A 115 0.45 -3.54 51.71
C GLY A 115 -1.02 -3.36 51.31
N ASP A 116 -1.93 -3.30 52.29
CA ASP A 116 -3.36 -3.06 52.03
C ASP A 116 -3.60 -1.65 51.46
N LYS A 117 -2.89 -0.64 51.97
CA LYS A 117 -2.95 0.74 51.43
C LYS A 117 -2.42 0.82 50.01
N ASP A 118 -1.28 0.18 49.73
CA ASP A 118 -0.68 0.14 48.39
C ASP A 118 -1.59 -0.60 47.39
N LEU A 119 -2.24 -1.68 47.84
CA LEU A 119 -3.21 -2.41 47.04
C LEU A 119 -4.45 -1.55 46.72
N GLN A 120 -4.96 -0.81 47.69
CA GLN A 120 -6.08 0.12 47.48
C GLN A 120 -5.70 1.23 46.48
N ALA A 121 -4.53 1.85 46.65
CA ALA A 121 -4.04 2.88 45.74
C ALA A 121 -3.87 2.35 44.31
N SER A 122 -3.30 1.15 44.16
CA SER A 122 -3.14 0.48 42.86
C SER A 122 -4.48 0.16 42.20
N ARG A 123 -5.48 -0.29 42.99
CA ARG A 123 -6.84 -0.54 42.50
C ARG A 123 -7.52 0.74 42.03
N ASP A 124 -7.36 1.86 42.74
CA ASP A 124 -7.93 3.13 42.33
C ASP A 124 -7.28 3.69 41.07
N ALA A 125 -5.95 3.58 40.95
CA ALA A 125 -5.23 3.94 39.72
C ALA A 125 -5.72 3.09 38.53
N TRP A 126 -5.87 1.78 38.72
CA TRP A 126 -6.40 0.88 37.69
C TRP A 126 -7.83 1.24 37.27
N ARG A 127 -8.71 1.57 38.23
CA ARG A 127 -10.09 2.00 37.94
C ARG A 127 -10.08 3.29 37.09
N ARG A 128 -9.25 4.27 37.43
CA ARG A 128 -9.11 5.52 36.66
C ARG A 128 -8.64 5.24 35.23
N LEU A 129 -7.56 4.47 35.07
CA LEU A 129 -7.04 4.09 33.75
C LEU A 129 -8.09 3.35 32.91
N ARG A 130 -8.88 2.48 33.52
CA ARG A 130 -9.96 1.76 32.82
C ARG A 130 -11.09 2.68 32.34
N VAL A 131 -11.42 3.72 33.12
CA VAL A 131 -12.38 4.75 32.69
C VAL A 131 -11.81 5.59 31.56
N GLU A 132 -10.55 6.01 31.66
CA GLU A 132 -9.85 6.75 30.61
C GLU A 132 -9.80 5.95 29.29
N GLU A 133 -9.48 4.65 29.37
CA GLU A 133 -9.49 3.76 28.21
C GLU A 133 -10.89 3.67 27.59
N ALA A 134 -11.95 3.56 28.38
CA ALA A 134 -13.32 3.53 27.89
C ALA A 134 -13.72 4.84 27.19
N LEU A 135 -13.32 5.99 27.74
CA LEU A 135 -13.54 7.31 27.13
C LEU A 135 -12.76 7.46 25.82
N LEU A 136 -11.53 6.96 25.75
CA LEU A 136 -10.75 6.95 24.51
C LEU A 136 -11.39 6.07 23.44
N ARG A 137 -11.85 4.86 23.80
CA ARG A 137 -12.60 3.98 22.88
C ARG A 137 -13.85 4.67 22.34
N LEU A 138 -14.60 5.39 23.18
CA LEU A 138 -15.76 6.17 22.76
C LEU A 138 -15.38 7.26 21.74
N ARG A 139 -14.30 8.01 22.01
CA ARG A 139 -13.79 9.06 21.10
C ARG A 139 -13.35 8.48 19.75
N VAL A 140 -12.66 7.34 19.77
CA VAL A 140 -12.26 6.63 18.55
C VAL A 140 -13.49 6.18 17.76
N ALA A 141 -14.51 5.61 18.42
CA ALA A 141 -15.75 5.21 17.75
C ALA A 141 -16.53 6.40 17.17
N HIS A 142 -16.53 7.56 17.84
CA HIS A 142 -17.11 8.78 17.31
C HIS A 142 -16.35 9.29 16.08
N ALA A 143 -15.01 9.36 16.17
CA ALA A 143 -14.17 9.78 15.04
C ALA A 143 -14.32 8.82 13.84
N ALA A 144 -14.37 7.52 14.07
CA ALA A 144 -14.59 6.52 13.02
C ALA A 144 -15.94 6.72 12.31
N ARG A 145 -17.01 6.99 13.05
CA ARG A 145 -18.33 7.31 12.46
C ARG A 145 -18.31 8.63 11.67
N ALA A 146 -17.60 9.64 12.14
CA ALA A 146 -17.46 10.90 11.43
C ALA A 146 -16.70 10.72 10.11
N VAL A 147 -15.60 9.96 10.12
CA VAL A 147 -14.84 9.62 8.91
C VAL A 147 -15.69 8.84 7.92
N ALA A 148 -16.41 7.81 8.38
CA ALA A 148 -17.31 7.05 7.51
C ALA A 148 -18.40 7.94 6.88
N GLY A 149 -18.96 8.88 7.65
CA GLY A 149 -19.91 9.86 7.12
C GLY A 149 -19.30 10.79 6.07
N LEU A 150 -18.04 11.20 6.23
CA LEU A 150 -17.33 11.98 5.21
C LEU A 150 -17.08 11.15 3.93
N ASP A 151 -16.70 9.89 4.07
CA ASP A 151 -16.51 8.97 2.94
C ASP A 151 -17.80 8.80 2.13
N ASP A 152 -18.95 8.65 2.81
CA ASP A 152 -20.26 8.60 2.15
C ASP A 152 -20.55 9.90 1.38
N THR A 153 -20.29 11.07 1.99
CA THR A 153 -20.48 12.35 1.29
C THR A 153 -19.56 12.51 0.08
N ALA A 154 -18.29 12.12 0.20
CA ALA A 154 -17.33 12.14 -0.90
C ALA A 154 -17.81 11.24 -2.06
N PHE A 155 -18.27 10.03 -1.74
CA PHE A 155 -18.84 9.11 -2.73
C PHE A 155 -20.07 9.71 -3.44
N THR A 156 -20.97 10.38 -2.71
CA THR A 156 -22.14 11.04 -3.32
C THR A 156 -21.74 12.20 -4.24
N LEU A 157 -20.73 12.99 -3.87
CA LEU A 157 -20.22 14.10 -4.67
C LEU A 157 -19.53 13.59 -5.94
N ASP A 158 -18.71 12.54 -5.84
CA ASP A 158 -18.08 11.93 -7.01
C ASP A 158 -19.11 11.34 -7.97
N LYS A 159 -20.17 10.72 -7.45
CA LYS A 159 -21.29 10.25 -8.27
C LYS A 159 -21.98 11.40 -9.00
N GLN A 160 -22.25 12.51 -8.30
CA GLN A 160 -22.84 13.70 -8.92
C GLN A 160 -21.92 14.32 -9.97
N ARG A 161 -20.61 14.40 -9.71
CA ARG A 161 -19.60 14.88 -10.66
C ARG A 161 -19.61 14.02 -11.93
N LEU A 162 -19.55 12.69 -11.79
CA LEU A 162 -19.62 11.76 -12.91
C LEU A 162 -20.91 11.90 -13.73
N GLN A 163 -22.05 12.11 -13.08
CA GLN A 163 -23.32 12.38 -13.75
C GLN A 163 -23.31 13.69 -14.54
N LEU A 164 -22.74 14.75 -13.96
CA LEU A 164 -22.59 16.05 -14.64
C LEU A 164 -21.62 15.96 -15.82
N ASP A 165 -20.48 15.29 -15.66
CA ASP A 165 -19.50 15.08 -16.72
C ASP A 165 -20.10 14.27 -17.88
N ALA A 166 -20.88 13.21 -17.57
CA ALA A 166 -21.59 12.44 -18.59
C ALA A 166 -22.62 13.30 -19.33
N ALA A 167 -23.47 14.04 -18.62
CA ALA A 167 -24.47 14.92 -19.23
C ALA A 167 -23.83 16.04 -20.08
N MET A 168 -22.69 16.58 -19.63
CA MET A 168 -21.94 17.59 -20.37
C MET A 168 -21.34 17.00 -21.66
N ASN A 169 -20.75 15.80 -21.58
CA ASN A 169 -20.21 15.11 -22.75
C ASN A 169 -21.31 14.75 -23.77
N GLU A 170 -22.47 14.24 -23.32
CA GLU A 170 -23.63 14.01 -24.18
C GLU A 170 -24.06 15.29 -24.89
N ARG A 171 -24.13 16.41 -24.15
CA ARG A 171 -24.51 17.71 -24.72
C ARG A 171 -23.49 18.22 -25.73
N LEU A 172 -22.19 18.04 -25.48
CA LEU A 172 -21.13 18.41 -26.42
C LEU A 172 -21.22 17.60 -27.72
N VAL A 173 -21.45 16.29 -27.62
CA VAL A 173 -21.66 15.41 -28.77
C VAL A 173 -22.91 15.86 -29.54
N GLU A 174 -24.02 16.15 -28.86
CA GLU A 174 -25.25 16.64 -29.49
C GLU A 174 -25.03 17.98 -30.24
N ILE A 175 -24.33 18.93 -29.61
CA ILE A 175 -24.00 20.21 -30.24
C ILE A 175 -23.11 19.99 -31.46
N SER A 176 -22.13 19.08 -31.40
CA SER A 176 -21.26 18.76 -32.53
C SER A 176 -22.05 18.16 -33.70
N ALA A 177 -22.95 17.22 -33.43
CA ALA A 177 -23.80 16.61 -34.44
C ALA A 177 -24.75 17.64 -35.09
N ARG A 178 -25.36 18.54 -34.29
CA ARG A 178 -26.19 19.64 -34.81
C ARG A 178 -25.37 20.61 -35.68
N ARG A 179 -24.14 20.92 -35.27
CA ARG A 179 -23.24 21.77 -36.05
C ARG A 179 -22.90 21.14 -37.40
N ASP A 180 -22.62 19.83 -37.41
CA ASP A 180 -22.29 19.10 -38.63
C ASP A 180 -23.52 19.01 -39.55
N MET A 181 -24.71 18.78 -38.99
CA MET A 181 -25.99 18.87 -39.72
C MET A 181 -26.17 20.24 -40.39
N PHE A 182 -25.95 21.34 -39.65
CA PHE A 182 -26.02 22.69 -40.22
C PHE A 182 -24.96 22.94 -41.29
N SER A 183 -23.76 22.37 -41.15
CA SER A 183 -22.71 22.44 -42.17
C SER A 183 -23.12 21.72 -43.47
N VAL A 184 -23.80 20.58 -43.36
CA VAL A 184 -24.38 19.87 -44.52
C VAL A 184 -25.49 20.69 -45.16
N GLN A 185 -26.44 21.22 -44.37
CA GLN A 185 -27.52 22.07 -44.88
C GLN A 185 -26.98 23.31 -45.59
N LYS A 186 -25.96 23.96 -45.01
CA LYS A 186 -25.27 25.10 -45.62
C LYS A 186 -24.69 24.72 -46.99
N ARG A 187 -23.99 23.58 -47.10
CA ARG A 187 -23.42 23.10 -48.37
C ARG A 187 -24.51 22.83 -49.42
N ALA A 188 -25.59 22.14 -49.06
CA ALA A 188 -26.71 21.89 -49.94
C ALA A 188 -27.32 23.20 -50.49
N LEU A 189 -27.54 24.19 -49.61
CA LEU A 189 -28.03 25.51 -50.03
C LEU A 189 -27.05 26.23 -50.97
N PHE A 190 -25.74 26.13 -50.75
CA PHE A 190 -24.75 26.70 -51.66
C PHE A 190 -24.77 26.04 -53.03
N GLU A 191 -24.95 24.72 -53.09
CA GLU A 191 -25.11 23.97 -54.33
C GLU A 191 -26.38 24.40 -55.08
N ASP A 192 -27.50 24.54 -54.38
CA ASP A 192 -28.76 24.99 -54.98
C ASP A 192 -28.69 26.44 -55.46
N CYS A 193 -28.06 27.35 -54.69
CA CYS A 193 -27.73 28.68 -55.18
C CYS A 193 -26.81 28.64 -56.40
N GLY A 194 -25.89 27.68 -56.46
CA GLY A 194 -25.04 27.42 -57.63
C GLY A 194 -25.86 27.04 -58.87
N LYS A 195 -26.77 26.07 -58.72
CA LYS A 195 -27.69 25.63 -59.78
C LYS A 195 -28.55 26.78 -60.29
N LEU A 196 -29.20 27.52 -59.39
CA LEU A 196 -30.03 28.68 -59.75
C LEU A 196 -29.22 29.75 -60.50
N ARG A 197 -27.97 30.02 -60.09
CA ARG A 197 -27.10 30.94 -60.84
C ARG A 197 -26.77 30.42 -62.24
N CYS A 198 -26.55 29.11 -62.40
CA CYS A 198 -26.35 28.52 -63.73
C CYS A 198 -27.60 28.63 -64.59
N GLU A 199 -28.78 28.29 -64.06
CA GLU A 199 -30.06 28.43 -64.75
C GLU A 199 -30.32 29.88 -65.18
N ILE A 200 -30.07 30.86 -64.31
CA ILE A 200 -30.19 32.28 -64.65
C ILE A 200 -29.28 32.63 -65.84
N ARG A 201 -28.00 32.24 -65.81
CA ARG A 201 -27.06 32.50 -66.92
C ARG A 201 -27.49 31.84 -68.22
N GLU A 202 -28.01 30.61 -68.17
CA GLU A 202 -28.55 29.92 -69.35
C GLU A 202 -29.75 30.67 -69.94
N ARG A 203 -30.66 31.18 -69.08
CA ARG A 203 -31.81 31.99 -69.51
C ARG A 203 -31.37 33.33 -70.07
N GLU A 204 -30.40 34.01 -69.45
CA GLU A 204 -29.79 35.25 -69.96
C GLU A 204 -29.16 35.02 -71.34
N GLN A 205 -28.36 33.96 -71.48
CA GLN A 205 -27.75 33.59 -72.76
C GLN A 205 -28.82 33.29 -73.81
N ARG A 206 -29.91 32.62 -73.43
CA ARG A 206 -31.03 32.35 -74.34
C ARG A 206 -31.73 33.64 -74.78
N ILE A 207 -31.96 34.57 -73.86
CA ILE A 207 -32.52 35.89 -74.19
C ILE A 207 -31.60 36.62 -75.16
N GLU A 208 -30.30 36.61 -74.90
CA GLU A 208 -29.30 37.27 -75.76
C GLU A 208 -29.24 36.65 -77.15
N GLN A 209 -29.34 35.32 -77.27
CA GLN A 209 -29.49 34.64 -78.55
C GLN A 209 -30.76 35.09 -79.29
N LEU A 210 -31.90 35.21 -78.60
CA LEU A 210 -33.15 35.67 -79.20
C LEU A 210 -33.04 37.14 -79.66
N LYS A 211 -32.42 38.01 -78.85
CA LYS A 211 -32.16 39.42 -79.21
C LYS A 211 -31.30 39.50 -80.47
N LYS A 212 -30.16 38.81 -80.51
CA LYS A 212 -29.29 38.76 -81.70
C LYS A 212 -30.01 38.20 -82.92
N ARG A 213 -30.81 37.14 -82.77
CA ARG A 213 -31.62 36.60 -83.87
C ARG A 213 -32.63 37.62 -84.39
N TYR A 214 -33.28 38.35 -83.49
CA TYR A 214 -34.19 39.43 -83.85
C TYR A 214 -33.46 40.58 -84.55
N GLU A 215 -32.31 41.01 -84.04
CA GLU A 215 -31.47 42.03 -84.68
C GLU A 215 -30.98 41.63 -86.07
N ILE A 216 -30.56 40.38 -86.25
CA ILE A 216 -30.20 39.84 -87.57
C ILE A 216 -31.42 39.84 -88.49
N PHE A 217 -32.58 39.39 -88.00
CA PHE A 217 -33.83 39.40 -88.77
C PHE A 217 -34.18 40.83 -89.22
N ILE A 218 -34.21 41.79 -88.30
CA ILE A 218 -34.49 43.20 -88.63
C ILE A 218 -33.40 43.78 -89.54
N GLY A 219 -32.12 43.47 -89.32
CA GLY A 219 -31.02 43.88 -90.18
C GLY A 219 -31.14 43.35 -91.61
N SER A 220 -31.64 42.12 -91.78
CA SER A 220 -31.87 41.49 -93.09
C SER A 220 -33.01 42.12 -93.89
N LEU A 221 -33.94 42.83 -93.24
CA LEU A 221 -34.98 43.59 -93.95
C LEU A 221 -34.41 44.81 -94.70
N GLY A 222 -33.18 45.23 -94.41
CA GLY A 222 -32.54 46.37 -95.06
C GLY A 222 -32.92 47.72 -94.47
N LYS A 223 -32.37 48.79 -95.05
CA LYS A 223 -32.65 50.18 -94.65
C LYS A 223 -33.17 50.97 -95.85
N ASP A 224 -34.05 51.92 -95.58
CA ASP A 224 -34.59 52.86 -96.58
C ASP A 224 -33.53 53.92 -96.98
N GLU A 225 -33.80 54.70 -98.03
CA GLU A 225 -32.94 55.78 -98.55
C GLU A 225 -32.62 56.87 -97.49
N SER A 226 -33.47 56.97 -96.46
CA SER A 226 -33.31 57.84 -95.29
C SER A 226 -32.56 57.20 -94.10
N GLY A 227 -32.07 55.96 -94.27
CA GLY A 227 -31.28 55.22 -93.28
C GLY A 227 -32.09 54.53 -92.17
N GLN A 228 -33.42 54.65 -92.16
CA GLN A 228 -34.29 53.96 -91.20
C GLN A 228 -34.47 52.47 -91.59
N GLN A 229 -34.55 51.58 -90.58
CA GLN A 229 -34.73 50.15 -90.82
C GLN A 229 -36.11 49.86 -91.43
N LEU A 230 -36.13 49.08 -92.51
CA LEU A 230 -37.36 48.68 -93.19
C LEU A 230 -38.11 47.68 -92.32
N SER A 231 -39.40 47.93 -92.07
CA SER A 231 -40.25 47.04 -91.28
C SER A 231 -40.99 46.05 -92.18
N VAL A 232 -41.40 44.90 -91.63
CA VAL A 232 -42.25 43.92 -92.32
C VAL A 232 -43.54 44.58 -92.82
N THR A 233 -44.07 45.56 -92.07
CA THR A 233 -45.23 46.37 -92.48
C THR A 233 -44.93 47.23 -93.71
N PHE A 234 -43.72 47.79 -93.83
CA PHE A 234 -43.32 48.56 -95.01
C PHE A 234 -43.34 47.68 -96.27
N PHE A 235 -42.77 46.47 -96.22
CA PHE A 235 -42.83 45.55 -97.35
C PHE A 235 -44.26 45.17 -97.70
N LYS A 236 -45.14 44.90 -96.73
CA LYS A 236 -46.56 44.62 -97.01
C LYS A 236 -47.23 45.79 -97.74
N ILE A 237 -46.94 47.03 -97.35
CA ILE A 237 -47.47 48.23 -98.00
C ILE A 237 -46.89 48.39 -99.41
N LYS A 238 -45.57 48.23 -99.58
CA LYS A 238 -44.90 48.31 -100.89
C LYS A 238 -45.41 47.23 -101.85
N PHE A 239 -45.50 45.97 -101.39
CA PHE A 239 -46.09 44.88 -102.18
C PHE A 239 -47.55 45.18 -102.55
N ALA A 240 -48.34 45.77 -101.66
CA ALA A 240 -49.71 46.15 -101.97
C ALA A 240 -49.75 47.27 -103.04
N ALA A 241 -48.84 48.25 -102.97
CA ALA A 241 -48.70 49.32 -103.95
C ALA A 241 -48.21 48.82 -105.31
N GLU A 242 -47.15 48.03 -105.37
CA GLU A 242 -46.65 47.40 -106.61
C GLU A 242 -47.72 46.49 -107.22
N ARG A 243 -48.48 45.75 -106.41
CA ARG A 243 -49.59 44.92 -106.91
C ARG A 243 -50.75 45.76 -107.44
N ALA A 244 -50.91 47.02 -107.01
CA ALA A 244 -51.87 47.95 -107.60
C ALA A 244 -51.32 48.53 -108.92
N GLU A 245 -50.04 48.92 -108.95
CA GLU A 245 -49.37 49.43 -110.15
C GLU A 245 -49.26 48.37 -111.26
N LEU A 246 -48.96 47.11 -110.92
CA LEU A 246 -48.94 46.01 -111.89
C LEU A 246 -50.34 45.72 -112.43
N ARG A 247 -51.41 45.94 -111.65
CA ARG A 247 -52.78 45.84 -112.18
C ARG A 247 -53.11 46.97 -113.14
N THR A 248 -52.65 48.19 -112.89
CA THR A 248 -52.85 49.31 -113.83
C THR A 248 -52.00 49.13 -115.08
N ARG A 249 -50.75 48.68 -114.96
CA ARG A 249 -49.90 48.28 -116.12
C ARG A 249 -50.50 47.11 -116.88
N GLY A 250 -51.02 46.10 -116.19
CA GLY A 250 -51.70 44.96 -116.79
C GLY A 250 -52.90 45.41 -117.61
N ALA A 251 -53.76 46.27 -117.05
CA ALA A 251 -54.88 46.85 -117.79
C ALA A 251 -54.43 47.70 -119.01
N ALA A 252 -53.31 48.42 -118.90
CA ALA A 252 -52.74 49.18 -120.01
C ALA A 252 -52.16 48.26 -121.11
N LEU A 253 -51.48 47.18 -120.72
CA LEU A 253 -50.98 46.16 -121.64
C LEU A 253 -52.12 45.38 -122.29
N ASP A 254 -53.20 45.06 -121.58
CA ASP A 254 -54.40 44.45 -122.16
C ASP A 254 -55.04 45.38 -123.20
N ALA A 255 -55.07 46.69 -122.94
CA ALA A 255 -55.52 47.67 -123.93
C ALA A 255 -54.61 47.73 -125.17
N ASP A 256 -53.29 47.58 -124.97
CA ASP A 256 -52.31 47.50 -126.07
C ASP A 256 -52.32 46.14 -126.78
N ILE A 257 -52.61 45.04 -126.09
CA ILE A 257 -52.87 43.72 -126.69
C ILE A 257 -54.11 43.83 -127.57
N GLY A 258 -55.20 44.44 -127.09
CA GLY A 258 -56.37 44.68 -127.92
C GLY A 258 -56.12 45.58 -129.14
N ARG A 259 -55.08 46.44 -129.11
CA ARG A 259 -54.59 47.17 -130.30
C ARG A 259 -53.78 46.25 -131.21
N ARG A 260 -52.82 45.53 -130.64
CA ARG A 260 -51.94 44.61 -131.37
C ARG A 260 -52.69 43.43 -131.97
N GLU A 261 -53.79 42.96 -131.39
CA GLU A 261 -54.66 41.92 -131.97
C GLU A 261 -55.34 42.42 -133.25
N LYS A 262 -55.72 43.71 -133.30
CA LYS A 262 -56.18 44.34 -134.55
C LYS A 262 -55.05 44.44 -135.57
N ASP A 263 -53.85 44.78 -135.11
CA ASP A 263 -52.65 44.79 -135.96
C ASP A 263 -52.26 43.38 -136.44
N VAL A 264 -52.45 42.33 -135.62
CA VAL A 264 -52.22 40.93 -135.95
C VAL A 264 -53.25 40.45 -136.98
N SER A 265 -54.52 40.84 -136.86
CA SER A 265 -55.49 40.63 -137.93
C SER A 265 -55.06 41.30 -139.25
N ALA A 266 -54.44 42.48 -139.18
CA ALA A 266 -53.86 43.14 -140.36
C ALA A 266 -52.56 42.45 -140.86
N LEU A 267 -51.76 41.91 -139.94
CA LEU A 267 -50.52 41.20 -140.23
C LEU A 267 -50.75 39.76 -140.72
N GLU A 268 -51.80 39.06 -140.32
CA GLU A 268 -52.20 37.77 -140.90
C GLU A 268 -52.61 37.93 -142.38
N ALA A 269 -53.16 39.09 -142.74
CA ALA A 269 -53.40 39.46 -144.13
C ALA A 269 -52.08 39.64 -144.90
N THR A 270 -51.02 40.18 -144.28
CA THR A 270 -49.70 40.31 -144.92
C THR A 270 -48.85 39.03 -144.81
N LEU A 271 -49.04 38.19 -143.78
CA LEU A 271 -48.34 36.91 -143.59
C LEU A 271 -48.77 35.89 -144.64
N ARG A 272 -50.02 35.94 -145.13
CA ARG A 272 -50.41 35.19 -146.33
C ARG A 272 -49.57 35.55 -147.56
N VAL A 273 -49.06 36.78 -147.63
CA VAL A 273 -48.16 37.25 -148.71
C VAL A 273 -46.70 36.86 -148.44
N VAL A 274 -46.26 36.85 -147.18
CA VAL A 274 -44.88 36.50 -146.78
C VAL A 274 -44.65 34.98 -146.68
N HIS A 275 -45.69 34.18 -146.40
CA HIS A 275 -45.60 32.72 -146.39
C HIS A 275 -45.25 32.15 -147.78
N ALA A 276 -45.63 32.85 -148.85
CA ALA A 276 -45.17 32.56 -150.21
C ALA A 276 -43.67 32.84 -150.43
N ALA A 277 -43.06 33.74 -149.64
CA ALA A 277 -41.64 34.09 -149.70
C ALA A 277 -40.76 33.26 -148.72
N HIS A 278 -41.38 32.67 -147.69
CA HIS A 278 -40.69 31.90 -146.63
C HIS A 278 -40.30 30.47 -147.06
N GLN A 279 -40.99 29.89 -148.06
CA GLN A 279 -40.58 28.59 -148.63
C GLN A 279 -39.22 28.63 -149.35
N HIS A 280 -38.67 29.81 -149.63
CA HIS A 280 -37.39 29.98 -150.35
C HIS A 280 -36.16 30.11 -149.43
N PHE A 281 -36.32 30.32 -148.11
CA PHE A 281 -35.19 30.69 -147.24
C PHE A 281 -34.83 29.69 -146.13
N MET A 282 -35.59 28.62 -145.95
CA MET A 282 -35.36 27.63 -144.88
C MET A 282 -34.47 26.45 -145.30
N HIS A 283 -33.41 26.71 -146.07
CA HIS A 283 -32.45 25.68 -146.47
C HIS A 283 -31.10 25.70 -145.74
N HIS A 284 -30.81 26.63 -144.82
CA HIS A 284 -29.49 26.65 -144.17
C HIS A 284 -29.46 27.10 -142.69
N ILE A 285 -29.22 26.10 -141.82
CA ILE A 285 -28.22 26.05 -140.72
C ILE A 285 -28.67 26.28 -139.24
N SER A 286 -28.09 25.41 -138.40
CA SER A 286 -28.20 25.13 -136.95
C SER A 286 -26.88 25.56 -136.21
N PRO A 287 -26.65 25.32 -134.89
CA PRO A 287 -26.50 26.32 -133.83
C PRO A 287 -25.06 26.48 -133.24
N LEU A 288 -24.89 27.48 -132.37
CA LEU A 288 -23.65 27.98 -131.75
C LEU A 288 -23.19 27.22 -130.48
N ALA A 289 -21.90 27.38 -130.13
CA ALA A 289 -21.12 26.64 -129.14
C ALA A 289 -21.05 27.25 -127.71
N ALA A 290 -20.41 26.45 -126.83
CA ALA A 290 -20.30 26.57 -125.38
C ALA A 290 -19.43 27.73 -124.86
N ASP A 291 -20.00 28.46 -123.91
CA ASP A 291 -19.31 29.10 -122.78
C ASP A 291 -20.36 29.30 -121.66
N THR A 292 -20.28 28.51 -120.58
CA THR A 292 -21.23 28.57 -119.46
C THR A 292 -20.52 28.60 -118.09
N PRO A 293 -21.13 29.24 -117.08
CA PRO A 293 -20.49 29.69 -115.83
C PRO A 293 -20.23 28.58 -114.78
N GLU A 294 -20.45 27.30 -115.08
CA GLU A 294 -20.33 26.22 -114.10
C GLU A 294 -18.88 25.88 -113.67
N ILE A 295 -17.87 26.40 -114.37
CA ILE A 295 -16.45 26.11 -114.10
C ILE A 295 -15.89 26.97 -112.93
N GLU A 296 -16.50 28.11 -112.61
CA GLU A 296 -16.02 28.99 -111.53
C GLU A 296 -16.44 28.51 -110.12
N GLU A 297 -17.59 27.83 -109.99
CA GLU A 297 -18.08 27.31 -108.70
C GLU A 297 -17.25 26.12 -108.19
N LEU A 298 -16.70 25.31 -109.10
CA LEU A 298 -15.86 24.14 -108.77
C LEU A 298 -14.59 24.55 -108.00
N ASN A 299 -14.03 25.71 -108.34
CA ASN A 299 -12.78 26.21 -107.74
C ASN A 299 -12.99 26.75 -106.30
N GLY A 300 -14.19 27.24 -105.96
CA GLY A 300 -14.51 27.74 -104.61
C GLY A 300 -14.64 26.62 -103.57
N LEU A 301 -15.28 25.51 -103.94
CA LEU A 301 -15.48 24.33 -103.08
C LEU A 301 -14.17 23.61 -102.73
N MET A 302 -13.20 23.61 -103.64
CA MET A 302 -11.90 22.99 -103.41
C MET A 302 -11.10 23.67 -102.28
N LYS A 303 -11.29 24.97 -102.06
CA LYS A 303 -10.54 25.73 -101.06
C LYS A 303 -11.04 25.45 -99.63
N GLN A 304 -12.35 25.34 -99.45
CA GLN A 304 -13.00 25.04 -98.17
C GLN A 304 -12.66 23.64 -97.64
N TYR A 305 -12.45 22.67 -98.54
CA TYR A 305 -12.08 21.30 -98.18
C TYR A 305 -10.73 21.22 -97.44
N TYR A 306 -9.74 22.02 -97.84
CA TYR A 306 -8.41 21.96 -97.23
C TYR A 306 -8.36 22.61 -95.84
N GLU A 307 -9.16 23.65 -95.58
CA GLU A 307 -9.24 24.32 -94.27
C GLU A 307 -9.84 23.39 -93.19
N LEU A 308 -10.96 22.73 -93.51
CA LEU A 308 -11.62 21.77 -92.62
C LEU A 308 -10.74 20.54 -92.30
N ARG A 309 -9.88 20.13 -93.24
CA ARG A 309 -8.96 19.00 -93.06
C ARG A 309 -7.86 19.31 -92.03
N ASP A 310 -7.40 20.55 -91.95
CA ASP A 310 -6.33 20.92 -91.01
C ASP A 310 -6.86 21.11 -89.59
N GLU A 311 -8.10 21.58 -89.40
CA GLU A 311 -8.77 21.60 -88.10
C GLU A 311 -8.96 20.19 -87.51
N LEU A 312 -9.31 19.22 -88.37
CA LEU A 312 -9.51 17.82 -87.95
C LEU A 312 -8.21 17.17 -87.46
N LYS A 313 -7.05 17.53 -88.02
CA LYS A 313 -5.75 17.05 -87.53
C LYS A 313 -5.43 17.57 -86.13
N LEU A 314 -5.74 18.83 -85.84
CA LEU A 314 -5.49 19.45 -84.53
C LEU A 314 -6.37 18.84 -83.42
N GLN A 315 -7.62 18.54 -83.76
CA GLN A 315 -8.55 17.82 -82.87
C GLN A 315 -8.02 16.42 -82.55
N ASN A 316 -7.55 15.68 -83.55
CA ASN A 316 -7.01 14.34 -83.36
C ASN A 316 -5.72 14.30 -82.51
N SER A 317 -4.83 15.30 -82.65
CA SER A 317 -3.66 15.38 -81.77
C SER A 317 -4.05 15.65 -80.30
N ARG A 318 -5.11 16.44 -80.08
CA ARG A 318 -5.60 16.72 -78.73
C ARG A 318 -6.25 15.51 -78.06
N ILE A 319 -6.94 14.68 -78.83
CA ILE A 319 -7.50 13.41 -78.34
C ILE A 319 -6.38 12.47 -77.89
N ALA A 320 -5.32 12.32 -78.69
CA ALA A 320 -4.18 11.45 -78.34
C ALA A 320 -3.48 11.89 -77.03
N GLU A 321 -3.32 13.20 -76.78
CA GLU A 321 -2.76 13.71 -75.52
C GLU A 321 -3.64 13.37 -74.30
N LEU A 322 -4.97 13.49 -74.46
CA LEU A 322 -5.91 13.18 -73.39
C LEU A 322 -5.98 11.69 -73.10
N GLU A 323 -5.93 10.84 -74.13
CA GLU A 323 -5.86 9.39 -73.97
C GLU A 323 -4.59 8.96 -73.21
N GLN A 324 -3.45 9.60 -73.50
CA GLN A 324 -2.20 9.33 -72.80
C GLN A 324 -2.28 9.70 -71.31
N LEU A 325 -2.87 10.86 -70.97
CA LEU A 325 -3.12 11.27 -69.58
C LEU A 325 -4.06 10.32 -68.84
N VAL A 326 -5.12 9.84 -69.49
CA VAL A 326 -6.06 8.88 -68.89
C VAL A 326 -5.35 7.56 -68.60
N ASN A 327 -4.51 7.08 -69.52
CA ASN A 327 -3.72 5.87 -69.33
C ASN A 327 -2.74 6.01 -68.16
N ASP A 328 -2.02 7.13 -68.06
CA ASP A 328 -1.12 7.41 -66.93
C ASP A 328 -1.85 7.43 -65.59
N MET A 329 -3.02 8.07 -65.53
CA MET A 329 -3.84 8.12 -64.31
C MET A 329 -4.41 6.75 -63.94
N SER A 330 -4.81 5.94 -64.93
CA SER A 330 -5.26 4.57 -64.70
C SER A 330 -4.15 3.70 -64.10
N SER A 331 -2.92 3.81 -64.62
CA SER A 331 -1.77 3.07 -64.10
C SER A 331 -1.46 3.47 -62.64
N ARG A 332 -1.52 4.77 -62.31
CA ARG A 332 -1.36 5.25 -60.94
C ARG A 332 -2.44 4.73 -60.00
N LEU A 333 -3.69 4.67 -60.44
CA LEU A 333 -4.79 4.10 -59.66
C LEU A 333 -4.58 2.61 -59.38
N THR A 334 -4.09 1.83 -60.35
CA THR A 334 -3.80 0.41 -60.13
C THR A 334 -2.71 0.20 -59.09
N ILE A 335 -1.62 0.97 -59.16
CA ILE A 335 -0.52 0.92 -58.17
C ILE A 335 -1.03 1.28 -56.76
N LEU A 336 -1.88 2.31 -56.65
CA LEU A 336 -2.45 2.70 -55.36
C LEU A 336 -3.43 1.65 -54.82
N SER A 337 -4.22 1.02 -55.69
CA SER A 337 -5.12 -0.09 -55.31
C SER A 337 -4.33 -1.26 -54.74
N ASP A 338 -3.24 -1.67 -55.39
CA ASP A 338 -2.43 -2.79 -54.93
C ASP A 338 -1.67 -2.47 -53.64
N LYS A 339 -1.19 -1.23 -53.46
CA LYS A 339 -0.65 -0.77 -52.18
C LYS A 339 -1.69 -0.83 -51.07
N ASN A 340 -2.92 -0.42 -51.32
CA ASN A 340 -4.00 -0.52 -50.33
C ASN A 340 -4.27 -1.99 -49.94
N LYS A 341 -4.31 -2.91 -50.92
CA LYS A 341 -4.47 -4.35 -50.63
C LYS A 341 -3.34 -4.89 -49.74
N GLN A 342 -2.09 -4.50 -50.02
CA GLN A 342 -0.95 -4.91 -49.21
C GLN A 342 -1.02 -4.34 -47.78
N LEU A 343 -1.42 -3.08 -47.63
CA LEU A 343 -1.61 -2.46 -46.32
C LEU A 343 -2.72 -3.14 -45.52
N THR A 344 -3.86 -3.46 -46.16
CA THR A 344 -4.94 -4.19 -45.51
C THR A 344 -4.53 -5.59 -45.08
N ALA A 345 -3.73 -6.31 -45.88
CA ALA A 345 -3.22 -7.63 -45.49
C ALA A 345 -2.30 -7.55 -44.26
N ARG A 346 -1.37 -6.59 -44.23
CA ARG A 346 -0.50 -6.35 -43.08
C ARG A 346 -1.26 -5.94 -41.83
N GLN A 347 -2.34 -5.17 -41.99
CA GLN A 347 -3.20 -4.80 -40.87
C GLN A 347 -3.85 -6.05 -40.26
N VAL A 348 -4.41 -6.94 -41.08
CA VAL A 348 -5.04 -8.19 -40.62
C VAL A 348 -4.01 -9.11 -39.93
N GLU A 349 -2.80 -9.24 -40.47
CA GLU A 349 -1.72 -10.00 -39.81
C GLU A 349 -1.37 -9.41 -38.44
N SER A 350 -1.21 -8.08 -38.35
CA SER A 350 -0.93 -7.41 -37.07
C SER A 350 -2.08 -7.55 -36.07
N GLU A 351 -3.34 -7.55 -36.51
CA GLU A 351 -4.51 -7.76 -35.65
C GLU A 351 -4.54 -9.20 -35.12
N SER A 352 -4.25 -10.19 -35.97
CA SER A 352 -4.11 -11.60 -35.57
C SER A 352 -3.00 -11.79 -34.52
N ASP A 353 -1.84 -11.16 -34.72
CA ASP A 353 -0.73 -11.22 -33.76
C ASP A 353 -1.13 -10.59 -32.41
N LEU A 354 -1.85 -9.47 -32.42
CA LEU A 354 -2.37 -8.83 -31.20
C LEU A 354 -3.34 -9.73 -30.45
N ASP A 355 -4.24 -10.42 -31.15
CA ASP A 355 -5.20 -11.33 -30.51
C ASP A 355 -4.49 -12.56 -29.93
N SER A 356 -3.48 -13.11 -30.63
CA SER A 356 -2.64 -14.19 -30.09
C SER A 356 -1.87 -13.76 -28.82
N ALA A 357 -1.42 -12.49 -28.76
CA ALA A 357 -0.76 -11.93 -27.59
C ALA A 357 -1.74 -11.75 -26.42
N ARG A 358 -2.96 -11.26 -26.69
CA ARG A 358 -4.03 -11.13 -25.70
C ARG A 358 -4.40 -12.49 -25.09
N GLU A 359 -4.53 -13.53 -25.91
CA GLU A 359 -4.77 -14.89 -25.41
C GLU A 359 -3.65 -15.39 -24.50
N ARG A 360 -2.38 -15.13 -24.86
CA ARG A 360 -1.23 -15.53 -24.02
C ARG A 360 -1.26 -14.81 -22.68
N VAL A 361 -1.56 -13.52 -22.65
CA VAL A 361 -1.69 -12.73 -21.42
C VAL A 361 -2.83 -13.27 -20.56
N ALA A 362 -4.02 -13.49 -21.13
CA ALA A 362 -5.17 -14.02 -20.38
C ALA A 362 -4.88 -15.40 -19.77
N ARG A 363 -4.16 -16.28 -20.50
CA ARG A 363 -3.72 -17.58 -19.96
C ARG A 363 -2.71 -17.41 -18.82
N GLN A 364 -1.81 -16.44 -18.90
CA GLN A 364 -0.85 -16.16 -17.83
C GLN A 364 -1.53 -15.59 -16.59
N GLU A 365 -2.48 -14.67 -16.75
CA GLU A 365 -3.29 -14.12 -15.65
C GLU A 365 -4.07 -15.22 -14.92
N SER A 366 -4.74 -16.11 -15.68
CA SER A 366 -5.44 -17.26 -15.08
C SER A 366 -4.49 -18.19 -14.30
N ARG A 367 -3.29 -18.46 -14.82
CA ARG A 367 -2.27 -19.26 -14.12
C ARG A 367 -1.79 -18.57 -12.84
N LEU A 368 -1.59 -17.26 -12.88
CA LEU A 368 -1.16 -16.47 -11.74
C LEU A 368 -2.25 -16.40 -10.66
N GLN A 369 -3.52 -16.24 -11.07
CA GLN A 369 -4.65 -16.29 -10.15
C GLN A 369 -4.77 -17.65 -9.47
N ASN A 370 -4.68 -18.74 -10.24
CA ASN A 370 -4.67 -20.09 -9.67
C ASN A 370 -3.51 -20.30 -8.68
N ALA A 371 -2.33 -19.77 -8.99
CA ALA A 371 -1.19 -19.83 -8.07
C ALA A 371 -1.44 -19.04 -6.78
N HIS A 372 -2.04 -17.84 -6.87
CA HIS A 372 -2.44 -17.06 -5.69
C HIS A 372 -3.48 -17.80 -4.84
N ASP A 373 -4.46 -18.44 -5.45
CA ASP A 373 -5.50 -19.18 -4.74
C ASP A 373 -4.90 -20.40 -4.01
N VAL A 374 -3.97 -21.12 -4.64
CA VAL A 374 -3.22 -22.21 -4.01
C VAL A 374 -2.37 -21.71 -2.84
N VAL A 375 -1.65 -20.58 -3.01
CA VAL A 375 -0.85 -19.97 -1.93
C VAL A 375 -1.74 -19.56 -0.76
N ASN A 376 -2.87 -18.90 -1.03
CA ASN A 376 -3.82 -18.47 -0.02
C ASN A 376 -4.44 -19.66 0.72
N HIS A 377 -4.79 -20.72 -0.01
CA HIS A 377 -5.31 -21.95 0.59
C HIS A 377 -4.27 -22.60 1.52
N ASN A 378 -3.03 -22.73 1.05
CA ASN A 378 -1.93 -23.29 1.84
C ASN A 378 -1.58 -22.41 3.05
N ALA A 379 -1.60 -21.08 2.91
CA ALA A 379 -1.38 -20.14 4.02
C ALA A 379 -2.46 -20.30 5.10
N ARG A 380 -3.73 -20.46 4.72
CA ARG A 380 -4.83 -20.75 5.65
C ARG A 380 -4.66 -22.10 6.34
N ARG A 381 -4.20 -23.12 5.61
CA ARG A 381 -3.91 -24.45 6.17
C ARG A 381 -2.74 -24.41 7.16
N ALA A 382 -1.66 -23.73 6.81
CA ALA A 382 -0.50 -23.52 7.69
C ALA A 382 -0.92 -22.79 8.97
N LYS A 383 -1.77 -21.76 8.87
CA LYS A 383 -2.31 -21.04 10.04
C LYS A 383 -3.08 -21.94 11.00
N LYS A 384 -3.75 -22.99 10.50
CA LYS A 384 -4.47 -23.96 11.34
C LYS A 384 -3.55 -25.00 12.00
N LEU A 385 -2.36 -25.23 11.44
CA LEU A 385 -1.39 -26.21 11.93
C LEU A 385 -0.44 -25.65 12.99
N VAL A 386 -0.39 -24.32 13.14
CA VAL A 386 0.44 -23.65 14.13
C VAL A 386 -0.46 -23.18 15.28
N GLU A 387 -0.42 -23.89 16.40
CA GLU A 387 -1.16 -23.53 17.62
C GLU A 387 -0.42 -22.42 18.38
N GLY A 388 -1.11 -21.33 18.71
CA GLY A 388 -0.52 -20.18 19.41
C GLY A 388 -0.19 -18.99 18.50
N VAL A 389 -0.51 -17.77 18.95
CA VAL A 389 -0.31 -16.52 18.20
C VAL A 389 1.18 -16.24 17.98
N ASP A 390 2.02 -16.61 18.95
CA ASP A 390 3.47 -16.38 18.90
C ASP A 390 4.17 -17.34 17.95
N ASP A 391 3.77 -18.62 17.90
CA ASP A 391 4.35 -19.61 16.98
C ASP A 391 3.99 -19.29 15.52
N TRP A 392 2.78 -18.79 15.26
CA TRP A 392 2.39 -18.32 13.92
C TRP A 392 3.21 -17.09 13.51
N ARG A 393 3.46 -16.18 14.43
CA ARG A 393 4.29 -14.99 14.18
C ARG A 393 5.75 -15.36 13.91
N ILE A 394 6.30 -16.33 14.65
CA ILE A 394 7.65 -16.86 14.42
C ILE A 394 7.73 -17.53 13.05
N PHE A 395 6.73 -18.33 12.68
CA PHE A 395 6.64 -18.97 11.36
C PHE A 395 6.55 -17.93 10.22
N GLN A 396 5.69 -16.91 10.35
CA GLN A 396 5.60 -15.82 9.37
C GLN A 396 6.92 -15.07 9.22
N MET A 397 7.58 -14.76 10.35
CA MET A 397 8.88 -14.09 10.34
C MET A 397 9.95 -14.95 9.66
N ALA A 398 9.95 -16.27 9.90
CA ALA A 398 10.87 -17.20 9.24
C ALA A 398 10.65 -17.26 7.71
N ILE A 399 9.40 -17.24 7.25
CA ILE A 399 9.07 -17.14 5.82
C ILE A 399 9.58 -15.82 5.24
N TRP A 400 9.31 -14.69 5.89
CA TRP A 400 9.81 -13.40 5.40
C TRP A 400 11.33 -13.35 5.34
N VAL A 401 12.03 -13.85 6.38
CA VAL A 401 13.49 -13.92 6.39
C VAL A 401 14.02 -14.79 5.23
N ARG A 402 13.33 -15.88 4.89
CA ARG A 402 13.68 -16.70 3.72
C ARG A 402 13.44 -15.94 2.42
N ASP A 403 12.27 -15.34 2.24
CA ASP A 403 11.89 -14.67 1.00
C ASP A 403 12.76 -13.42 0.74
N TYR A 404 13.09 -12.66 1.78
CA TYR A 404 14.05 -11.55 1.69
C TYR A 404 15.46 -12.05 1.34
N ALA A 405 15.88 -13.22 1.85
CA ALA A 405 17.17 -13.79 1.50
C ALA A 405 17.23 -14.29 0.05
N GLU A 406 16.15 -14.89 -0.45
CA GLU A 406 16.04 -15.28 -1.86
C GLU A 406 16.02 -14.05 -2.77
N SER A 407 15.26 -13.01 -2.42
CA SER A 407 15.25 -11.74 -3.13
C SER A 407 16.63 -11.06 -3.14
N ALA A 408 17.33 -11.02 -2.01
CA ALA A 408 18.69 -10.51 -1.92
C ALA A 408 19.66 -11.32 -2.79
N THR A 409 19.51 -12.65 -2.83
CA THR A 409 20.31 -13.52 -3.70
C THR A 409 20.05 -13.22 -5.17
N ASN A 410 18.78 -13.08 -5.58
CA ASN A 410 18.40 -12.75 -6.95
C ASN A 410 18.88 -11.36 -7.36
N ALA A 411 18.79 -10.37 -6.47
CA ALA A 411 19.29 -9.02 -6.72
C ALA A 411 20.81 -9.02 -6.93
N LEU A 412 21.56 -9.73 -6.08
CA LEU A 412 23.00 -9.88 -6.26
C LEU A 412 23.35 -10.66 -7.53
N GLN A 413 22.55 -11.65 -7.92
CA GLN A 413 22.73 -12.37 -9.18
C GLN A 413 22.53 -11.44 -10.38
N SER A 414 21.44 -10.68 -10.41
CA SER A 414 21.19 -9.69 -11.46
C SER A 414 22.28 -8.62 -11.53
N LEU A 415 22.77 -8.14 -10.37
CA LEU A 415 23.89 -7.20 -10.32
C LEU A 415 25.18 -7.84 -10.84
N SER A 416 25.44 -9.10 -10.49
CA SER A 416 26.58 -9.86 -11.01
C SER A 416 26.50 -10.04 -12.53
N ASP A 417 25.31 -10.31 -13.07
CA ASP A 417 25.08 -10.49 -14.50
C ASP A 417 25.25 -9.18 -15.28
N VAL A 418 24.77 -8.06 -14.73
CA VAL A 418 24.99 -6.72 -15.29
C VAL A 418 26.49 -6.34 -15.24
N CYS A 419 27.16 -6.64 -14.13
CA CYS A 419 28.60 -6.43 -13.99
C CYS A 419 29.43 -7.46 -14.79
N ALA A 420 28.81 -8.47 -15.41
CA ALA A 420 29.57 -9.50 -16.13
C ALA A 420 30.25 -8.99 -17.39
N GLY A 421 29.70 -7.94 -18.01
CA GLY A 421 30.26 -7.32 -19.22
C GLY A 421 31.45 -6.38 -18.97
N SER A 422 31.83 -6.08 -17.73
CA SER A 422 32.95 -5.15 -17.44
C SER A 422 33.73 -5.50 -16.15
N PRO A 423 35.04 -5.79 -16.26
CA PRO A 423 35.84 -6.27 -15.13
C PRO A 423 36.03 -5.22 -14.02
N GLU A 424 36.04 -3.93 -14.37
CA GLU A 424 36.15 -2.81 -13.42
C GLU A 424 34.91 -2.67 -12.51
N HIS A 425 33.71 -2.90 -13.06
CA HIS A 425 32.48 -2.84 -12.26
C HIS A 425 32.36 -4.05 -11.34
N ARG A 426 32.85 -5.22 -11.77
CA ARG A 426 32.92 -6.43 -10.94
C ARG A 426 33.90 -6.25 -9.76
N SER A 427 35.07 -5.66 -9.99
CA SER A 427 36.03 -5.38 -8.90
C SER A 427 35.49 -4.32 -7.92
N ARG A 428 34.84 -3.27 -8.42
CA ARG A 428 34.18 -2.25 -7.60
C ARG A 428 33.02 -2.80 -6.76
N LEU A 429 32.20 -3.68 -7.33
CA LEU A 429 31.11 -4.37 -6.62
C LEU A 429 31.67 -5.23 -5.47
N GLY A 430 32.73 -6.01 -5.73
CA GLY A 430 33.38 -6.80 -4.68
C GLY A 430 34.05 -5.95 -3.60
N ALA A 431 34.66 -4.81 -3.96
CA ALA A 431 35.21 -3.85 -3.00
C ALA A 431 34.12 -3.27 -2.08
N LEU A 432 32.97 -2.86 -2.64
CA LEU A 432 31.81 -2.37 -1.88
C LEU A 432 31.19 -3.45 -0.96
N LEU A 433 31.11 -4.69 -1.44
CA LEU A 433 30.64 -5.82 -0.63
C LEU A 433 31.64 -6.18 0.49
N SER A 434 32.93 -5.84 0.33
CA SER A 434 33.96 -6.05 1.34
C SER A 434 34.09 -4.91 2.37
N SER A 435 33.76 -3.68 1.98
CA SER A 435 33.78 -2.50 2.87
C SER A 435 32.53 -2.41 3.75
N THR A 436 31.45 -3.10 3.38
CA THR A 436 30.19 -3.11 4.13
C THR A 436 30.11 -4.33 5.06
N ASP A 437 29.64 -4.12 6.29
CA ASP A 437 29.44 -5.16 7.31
C ASP A 437 28.24 -6.10 7.02
N LEU A 438 27.85 -6.25 5.75
CA LEU A 438 26.68 -7.02 5.32
C LEU A 438 26.71 -8.47 5.84
N GLN A 439 27.89 -9.07 5.93
CA GLN A 439 28.04 -10.45 6.42
C GLN A 439 27.64 -10.61 7.90
N ARG A 440 27.75 -9.55 8.72
CA ARG A 440 27.32 -9.57 10.13
C ARG A 440 25.81 -9.56 10.27
N HIS A 441 25.10 -9.00 9.29
CA HIS A 441 23.64 -8.88 9.27
C HIS A 441 22.94 -10.08 8.63
N LEU A 442 23.71 -11.01 8.03
CA LEU A 442 23.16 -12.25 7.49
C LEU A 442 23.06 -13.31 8.58
N SER A 443 21.94 -14.03 8.58
CA SER A 443 21.74 -15.13 9.53
C SER A 443 22.65 -16.31 9.19
N ARG A 444 23.26 -16.96 10.20
CA ARG A 444 24.20 -18.09 10.02
C ARG A 444 23.66 -19.25 9.16
N HIS A 445 22.34 -19.38 9.06
CA HIS A 445 21.66 -20.41 8.27
C HIS A 445 21.62 -20.10 6.76
N GLN A 446 21.88 -18.86 6.33
CA GLN A 446 21.86 -18.43 4.93
C GLN A 446 23.19 -18.72 4.22
N ARG A 447 23.65 -19.99 4.26
CA ARG A 447 24.97 -20.40 3.77
C ARG A 447 25.20 -20.12 2.28
N ARG A 448 24.15 -20.23 1.46
CA ARG A 448 24.22 -19.97 0.01
C ARG A 448 24.55 -18.51 -0.29
N LEU A 449 23.85 -17.59 0.38
CA LEU A 449 24.07 -16.16 0.22
C LEU A 449 25.45 -15.73 0.75
N HIS A 450 25.89 -16.30 1.89
CA HIS A 450 27.25 -16.11 2.37
C HIS A 450 28.29 -16.59 1.36
N ALA A 451 28.12 -17.80 0.80
CA ALA A 451 29.04 -18.35 -0.19
C ALA A 451 29.06 -17.51 -1.49
N PHE A 452 27.91 -17.00 -1.93
CA PHE A 452 27.80 -16.16 -3.12
C PHE A 452 28.51 -14.82 -2.95
N ILE A 453 28.29 -14.14 -1.81
CA ILE A 453 28.98 -12.90 -1.47
C ILE A 453 30.50 -13.13 -1.34
N GLN A 454 30.91 -14.21 -0.67
CA GLN A 454 32.33 -14.56 -0.52
C GLN A 454 32.99 -14.88 -1.86
N ARG A 455 32.27 -15.52 -2.79
CA ARG A 455 32.74 -15.73 -4.16
C ARG A 455 32.93 -14.41 -4.90
N LEU A 456 31.96 -13.50 -4.86
CA LEU A 456 32.07 -12.18 -5.51
C LEU A 456 33.23 -11.34 -4.94
N ILE A 457 33.47 -11.41 -3.61
CA ILE A 457 34.60 -10.73 -2.96
C ILE A 457 35.94 -11.38 -3.36
N SER A 458 35.99 -12.71 -3.44
CA SER A 458 37.20 -13.44 -3.82
C SER A 458 37.57 -13.21 -5.30
N ASP A 459 36.58 -13.26 -6.18
CA ASP A 459 36.73 -12.99 -7.61
C ASP A 459 37.20 -11.54 -7.86
N ALA A 460 36.72 -10.58 -7.05
CA ALA A 460 37.19 -9.19 -7.11
C ALA A 460 38.64 -9.01 -6.62
N LYS A 461 39.07 -9.74 -5.58
CA LYS A 461 40.46 -9.72 -5.07
C LYS A 461 41.46 -10.33 -6.06
N GLN A 462 41.05 -11.35 -6.81
CA GLN A 462 41.89 -11.96 -7.86
C GLN A 462 42.03 -11.06 -9.09
N ALA A 463 41.00 -10.27 -9.42
CA ALA A 463 40.99 -9.38 -10.58
C ALA A 463 41.81 -8.08 -10.40
N ALA A 464 42.22 -7.72 -9.18
CA ALA A 464 42.95 -6.47 -8.89
C ALA A 464 44.15 -6.68 -7.95
N PRO A 465 45.32 -7.10 -8.44
CA PRO A 465 46.54 -7.16 -7.64
C PRO A 465 47.28 -5.81 -7.52
N TYR A 466 46.90 -4.78 -8.31
CA TYR A 466 47.62 -3.51 -8.38
C TYR A 466 46.69 -2.30 -8.52
N LYS A 467 46.03 -1.97 -7.43
CA LYS A 467 45.64 -0.61 -7.01
C LYS A 467 44.71 -0.81 -5.82
N GLU A 468 45.11 -0.30 -4.67
CA GLU A 468 44.13 0.04 -3.64
C GLU A 468 43.14 0.99 -4.30
N ILE A 469 41.96 0.47 -4.64
CA ILE A 469 40.80 1.32 -4.85
C ILE A 469 40.37 1.71 -3.45
N THR A 470 41.11 2.64 -2.84
CA THR A 470 40.60 3.46 -1.76
C THR A 470 39.43 4.20 -2.35
N ILE A 471 38.23 3.73 -2.01
CA ILE A 471 37.04 4.54 -2.15
C ILE A 471 37.22 5.61 -1.08
N ASP A 472 37.74 6.78 -1.47
CA ASP A 472 37.45 7.99 -0.72
C ASP A 472 35.94 8.07 -0.69
N ALA A 473 35.38 7.76 0.49
CA ALA A 473 33.98 7.94 0.77
C ALA A 473 33.74 9.45 0.85
N GLU A 474 33.82 10.14 -0.30
CA GLU A 474 33.26 11.46 -0.46
C GLU A 474 31.81 11.37 0.02
N ASP A 475 31.56 12.04 1.15
CA ASP A 475 30.29 12.28 1.82
C ASP A 475 29.16 11.38 1.31
N THR A 476 29.26 10.10 1.66
CA THR A 476 28.16 9.19 1.43
C THR A 476 27.05 9.65 2.37
N VAL A 477 25.96 10.18 1.81
CA VAL A 477 24.81 10.73 2.58
C VAL A 477 24.11 9.67 3.46
N PHE A 478 24.59 8.44 3.40
CA PHE A 478 24.31 7.37 4.35
C PHE A 478 25.64 6.88 4.94
N SER A 479 26.12 7.52 6.01
CA SER A 479 27.21 6.99 6.83
C SER A 479 26.74 5.78 7.65
N THR A 480 27.71 4.97 8.08
CA THR A 480 27.59 3.67 8.72
C THR A 480 26.63 3.67 9.93
N SER A 481 25.71 2.71 9.93
CA SER A 481 24.67 2.47 10.93
C SER A 481 25.17 2.18 12.36
N SER A 482 26.48 2.07 12.57
CA SER A 482 27.11 1.72 13.84
C SER A 482 27.24 2.88 14.84
N GLU A 483 27.27 4.15 14.39
CA GLU A 483 27.39 5.30 15.31
C GLU A 483 26.05 5.74 15.94
N SER A 484 24.92 5.29 15.39
CA SER A 484 23.57 5.65 15.87
C SER A 484 23.15 4.95 17.16
N ILE A 485 23.90 3.96 17.64
CA ILE A 485 23.53 3.16 18.82
C ILE A 485 23.78 3.96 20.13
N HIS A 486 24.64 4.98 20.11
CA HIS A 486 25.02 5.74 21.32
C HIS A 486 24.35 7.12 21.44
N SER A 487 23.68 7.63 20.40
CA SER A 487 23.11 8.99 20.41
C SER A 487 21.65 9.08 20.85
N GLY A 488 20.99 7.95 21.17
CA GLY A 488 19.59 7.93 21.60
C GLY A 488 18.58 8.41 20.54
N VAL A 489 19.02 8.62 19.30
CA VAL A 489 18.17 8.97 18.17
C VAL A 489 17.76 7.68 17.46
N SER A 490 16.45 7.46 17.32
CA SER A 490 15.91 6.30 16.59
C SER A 490 16.51 6.22 15.18
N ILE A 491 16.89 5.01 14.75
CA ILE A 491 17.41 4.71 13.41
C ILE A 491 16.52 5.33 12.31
N ALA A 492 15.19 5.32 12.50
CA ALA A 492 14.23 5.92 11.56
C ALA A 492 14.26 7.47 11.52
N SER A 493 14.59 8.11 12.64
CA SER A 493 14.78 9.57 12.72
C SER A 493 16.09 10.01 12.05
N GLY A 494 17.13 9.17 12.08
CA GLY A 494 18.36 9.39 11.33
C GLY A 494 18.10 9.37 9.83
N TYR A 495 17.49 8.30 9.32
CA TYR A 495 17.21 8.14 7.88
C TYR A 495 16.32 9.25 7.30
N THR A 496 15.28 9.69 8.01
CA THR A 496 14.38 10.77 7.55
C THR A 496 15.07 12.12 7.45
N ARG A 497 16.00 12.45 8.38
CA ARG A 497 16.80 13.68 8.34
C ARG A 497 17.85 13.65 7.21
N HIS A 498 18.41 12.48 6.93
CA HIS A 498 19.41 12.27 5.88
C HIS A 498 18.79 12.24 4.49
N LEU A 499 17.57 11.69 4.35
CA LEU A 499 16.81 11.71 3.10
C LEU A 499 16.31 13.12 2.76
N ALA A 500 15.97 13.93 3.77
CA ALA A 500 15.62 15.34 3.59
C ALA A 500 16.83 16.20 3.17
N THR A 501 18.02 15.92 3.71
CA THR A 501 19.27 16.62 3.31
C THR A 501 19.75 16.17 1.92
N PHE A 502 19.62 14.87 1.59
CA PHE A 502 19.83 14.36 0.24
C PHE A 502 18.90 15.03 -0.78
N ARG A 503 17.60 15.12 -0.48
CA ARG A 503 16.60 15.81 -1.32
C ARG A 503 16.92 17.29 -1.50
N ARG A 504 17.37 18.01 -0.46
CA ARG A 504 17.83 19.41 -0.60
C ARG A 504 19.06 19.54 -1.48
N SER A 505 19.99 18.58 -1.42
CA SER A 505 21.19 18.56 -2.28
C SER A 505 20.87 18.21 -3.74
N LEU A 506 19.80 17.44 -3.98
CA LEU A 506 19.27 17.11 -5.31
C LEU A 506 18.40 18.23 -5.87
N ALA A 507 17.63 18.92 -5.04
CA ALA A 507 16.76 20.02 -5.45
C ALA A 507 17.57 21.18 -6.10
N SER A 508 18.77 21.47 -5.59
CA SER A 508 19.67 22.46 -6.22
C SER A 508 20.26 21.99 -7.55
N LYS A 509 20.40 20.68 -7.75
CA LYS A 509 20.94 20.06 -8.98
C LYS A 509 19.86 19.81 -10.05
N VAL A 510 18.59 19.64 -9.65
CA VAL A 510 17.46 19.29 -10.52
C VAL A 510 16.51 20.49 -10.76
N GLN A 511 16.70 21.62 -10.08
CA GLN A 511 15.87 22.85 -10.18
C GLN A 511 14.37 22.65 -9.86
N GLU A 512 14.01 21.61 -9.11
CA GLU A 512 12.63 21.40 -8.65
C GLU A 512 12.50 21.73 -7.15
N SER A 513 11.77 22.80 -6.85
CA SER A 513 11.46 23.24 -5.47
C SER A 513 10.52 22.29 -4.72
N ALA A 514 9.74 21.47 -5.43
CA ALA A 514 8.80 20.51 -4.87
C ALA A 514 9.45 19.40 -4.02
N LEU A 515 10.73 19.09 -4.26
CA LEU A 515 11.49 18.09 -3.51
C LEU A 515 11.80 18.50 -2.07
N ILE A 516 11.67 19.79 -1.74
CA ILE A 516 12.01 20.37 -0.43
C ILE A 516 10.84 20.29 0.55
N ASP A 517 9.60 20.42 0.07
CA ASP A 517 8.42 20.64 0.90
C ASP A 517 7.62 19.36 1.25
N ASP A 518 7.74 18.30 0.45
CA ASP A 518 6.98 17.06 0.66
C ASP A 518 7.69 16.08 1.62
N ILE A 519 7.52 16.32 2.92
CA ILE A 519 7.52 15.23 3.91
C ILE A 519 6.06 14.97 4.32
N PRO A 520 5.43 13.88 3.87
CA PRO A 520 4.06 13.56 4.30
C PRO A 520 4.03 13.37 5.82
N GLU A 521 3.08 14.06 6.48
CA GLU A 521 2.80 14.01 7.93
C GLU A 521 2.81 12.59 8.53
N GLN A 522 2.42 11.59 7.72
CA GLN A 522 2.41 10.17 8.05
C GLN A 522 3.78 9.64 8.52
N ALA A 523 4.88 10.12 7.92
CA ALA A 523 6.24 9.71 8.27
C ALA A 523 6.64 10.23 9.65
N ARG A 524 6.26 11.47 9.98
CA ARG A 524 6.49 12.07 11.31
C ARG A 524 5.74 11.30 12.41
N ARG A 525 4.50 10.86 12.14
CA ARG A 525 3.72 10.05 13.09
C ARG A 525 4.30 8.66 13.33
N SER A 526 4.90 8.03 12.30
CA SER A 526 5.56 6.72 12.45
C SER A 526 6.82 6.77 13.33
N THR A 527 7.56 7.89 13.29
CA THR A 527 8.76 8.06 14.12
C THR A 527 8.45 8.24 15.62
N VAL A 528 7.31 8.84 15.95
CA VAL A 528 6.84 8.98 17.35
C VAL A 528 6.37 7.64 17.90
N SER A 529 5.69 6.82 17.09
CA SER A 529 5.20 5.51 17.50
C SER A 529 6.33 4.48 17.69
N LEU A 530 7.39 4.53 16.88
CA LEU A 530 8.59 3.70 17.08
C LEU A 530 9.36 4.08 18.37
N ARG A 531 9.36 5.35 18.77
CA ARG A 531 9.99 5.83 20.02
C ARG A 531 9.31 5.25 21.27
N VAL A 532 7.99 5.05 21.21
CA VAL A 532 7.19 4.44 22.29
C VAL A 532 7.43 2.92 22.37
N VAL A 533 7.60 2.25 21.24
CA VAL A 533 7.86 0.80 21.20
C VAL A 533 9.26 0.46 21.73
N THR A 534 10.28 1.28 21.44
CA THR A 534 11.64 1.06 21.98
C THR A 534 11.74 1.27 23.50
N LEU A 535 10.97 2.20 24.08
CA LEU A 535 10.95 2.41 25.54
C LEU A 535 10.24 1.27 26.29
N GLY A 536 9.22 0.63 25.70
CA GLY A 536 8.55 -0.52 26.32
C GLY A 536 9.36 -1.83 26.28
N ILE A 537 10.32 -1.95 25.36
CA ILE A 537 11.17 -3.14 25.24
C ILE A 537 12.32 -3.11 26.26
N GLU A 538 12.83 -1.93 26.64
CA GLU A 538 13.91 -1.82 27.63
C GLU A 538 13.46 -2.07 29.08
N GLU A 539 12.21 -1.71 29.45
CA GLU A 539 11.67 -2.02 30.79
C GLU A 539 11.38 -3.52 30.98
N SER A 540 10.99 -4.21 29.90
CA SER A 540 10.64 -5.64 29.94
C SER A 540 11.86 -6.56 30.09
N ALA A 541 13.06 -6.08 29.76
CA ALA A 541 14.29 -6.89 29.78
C ALA A 541 14.99 -6.96 31.16
N ARG A 542 14.57 -6.16 32.16
CA ARG A 542 15.22 -6.11 33.49
C ARG A 542 14.58 -6.99 34.59
N MET A 543 13.50 -7.73 34.31
CA MET A 543 12.84 -8.60 35.30
C MET A 543 12.75 -10.07 34.88
N ILE A 544 13.88 -10.73 34.63
CA ILE A 544 13.93 -12.20 34.69
C ILE A 544 15.25 -12.61 35.36
N ARG A 545 15.25 -12.73 36.70
CA ARG A 545 16.22 -13.56 37.44
C ARG A 545 15.51 -14.86 37.83
N PRO A 546 16.09 -16.04 37.60
CA PRO A 546 15.48 -17.29 38.03
C PRO A 546 15.75 -17.52 39.52
N SER A 547 14.70 -17.54 40.35
CA SER A 547 14.76 -18.11 41.70
C SER A 547 14.56 -19.63 41.61
N ILE A 548 15.61 -20.36 41.95
CA ILE A 548 15.58 -21.81 42.14
C ILE A 548 14.92 -22.09 43.50
N THR A 549 13.76 -22.75 43.50
CA THR A 549 13.20 -23.41 44.68
C THR A 549 12.99 -24.89 44.41
N GLN A 550 13.88 -25.71 44.96
CA GLN A 550 13.67 -27.13 45.15
C GLN A 550 12.57 -27.35 46.20
N SER A 551 11.52 -28.10 45.87
CA SER A 551 10.59 -28.67 46.85
C SER A 551 10.66 -30.20 46.75
N LYS A 552 11.20 -30.79 47.81
CA LYS A 552 11.21 -32.22 48.07
C LYS A 552 9.78 -32.69 48.38
N LYS A 553 9.27 -33.64 47.62
CA LYS A 553 8.15 -34.50 48.03
C LYS A 553 8.69 -35.55 49.02
N SER A 554 8.18 -35.52 50.25
CA SER A 554 8.32 -36.58 51.24
C SER A 554 7.05 -37.43 51.22
N LEU A 555 7.24 -38.73 51.04
CA LEU A 555 6.25 -39.79 51.24
C LEU A 555 6.14 -40.09 52.74
N ARG A 556 4.98 -39.80 53.33
CA ARG A 556 4.19 -40.59 54.29
C ARG A 556 3.25 -39.69 55.07
#